data_AF-A0A409YWS6-F1
#
_entry.id   AF-A0A409YWS6-F1
#
_cell.length_a   1.000
_cell.length_b   1.000
_cell.length_c   1.000
_cell.angle_alpha   90.00
_cell.angle_beta   90.00
_cell.angle_gamma   90.00
#
_symmetry.space_group_name_H-M   'P 1'
#
loop_
_entity.id
_entity.type
_entity.pdbx_description
1 polymer ?
#
loop_
_entity_poly.entity_id
_entity_poly.type
_entity_poly.pdbx_seq_one_letter_code
_entity_poly.pdbx_strand_id
1 'polypeptide(L)'
;MDPAYRTKKIVDLSEQELIDLGFLGDDVAPHIKTFVEKVRANPAHLGSTVTCLTVDYLKRSSLGQSPQQGAMGSPTPHPISEAEILYSQLSNDPDALTVVSPNLVSKFEQNFWYHGISSLPPKLIWRSDIETNPFPIPAPGTSLSKIPAKTALGVFRTPLNAVWSDVAPRILASIKARGFKCSALQTVRFSTAEEGKEETLGPVVVWIAVHPNTTSAWAVRDATPDILQILADEQITDAVVEWYEGMVQRLVDLPPRRGEDNTSPGSASTLA
;
A
#
# COMPACT_ATOMS: atom_id res chain seq x y z
N MET A 1 -14.61 -15.39 14.85
CA MET A 1 -14.33 -14.73 16.14
C MET A 1 -15.58 -14.02 16.64
N ASP A 2 -15.95 -14.30 17.90
CA ASP A 2 -17.06 -13.69 18.62
C ASP A 2 -16.92 -12.14 18.69
N PRO A 3 -17.99 -11.36 18.42
CA PRO A 3 -17.98 -9.90 18.55
C PRO A 3 -17.47 -9.37 19.90
N ALA A 4 -17.73 -10.06 21.00
CA ALA A 4 -17.33 -9.66 22.35
C ALA A 4 -15.80 -9.66 22.55
N TYR A 5 -15.06 -10.39 21.72
CA TYR A 5 -13.61 -10.47 21.78
C TYR A 5 -12.89 -9.47 20.87
N ARG A 6 -13.57 -8.89 19.88
CA ARG A 6 -12.93 -8.06 18.84
C ARG A 6 -12.10 -6.90 19.40
N THR A 7 -12.63 -6.22 20.40
CA THR A 7 -11.99 -5.04 21.01
C THR A 7 -11.16 -5.36 22.25
N LYS A 8 -11.17 -6.62 22.71
CA LYS A 8 -10.32 -7.04 23.83
C LYS A 8 -8.85 -6.98 23.41
N LYS A 9 -8.00 -6.47 24.30
CA LYS A 9 -6.56 -6.43 24.07
C LYS A 9 -5.96 -7.80 24.33
N ILE A 10 -4.94 -8.14 23.55
CA ILE A 10 -4.24 -9.43 23.69
C ILE A 10 -3.64 -9.62 25.08
N VAL A 11 -3.19 -8.52 25.71
CA VAL A 11 -2.62 -8.54 27.06
C VAL A 11 -3.63 -8.79 28.18
N ASP A 12 -4.92 -8.57 27.89
CA ASP A 12 -6.02 -8.75 28.86
C ASP A 12 -6.61 -10.17 28.81
N LEU A 13 -6.17 -11.00 27.86
CA LEU A 13 -6.65 -12.37 27.70
C LEU A 13 -5.84 -13.37 28.53
N SER A 14 -6.54 -14.34 29.09
CA SER A 14 -5.90 -15.53 29.66
C SER A 14 -5.25 -16.38 28.56
N GLU A 15 -4.31 -17.23 28.95
CA GLU A 15 -3.65 -18.15 28.03
C GLU A 15 -4.65 -19.13 27.39
N GLN A 16 -5.64 -19.61 28.15
CA GLN A 16 -6.71 -20.46 27.63
C GLN A 16 -7.55 -19.72 26.58
N GLU A 17 -7.93 -18.46 26.81
CA GLU A 17 -8.65 -17.67 25.80
C GLU A 17 -7.83 -17.46 24.52
N LEU A 18 -6.51 -17.28 24.65
CA LEU A 18 -5.62 -17.17 23.48
C LEU A 18 -5.51 -18.49 22.71
N ILE A 19 -5.55 -19.63 23.39
CA ILE A 19 -5.58 -20.96 22.77
C ILE A 19 -6.94 -21.19 22.08
N ASP A 20 -8.05 -20.90 22.76
CA ASP A 20 -9.41 -21.09 22.23
C ASP A 20 -9.67 -20.20 21.00
N LEU A 21 -9.08 -19.00 20.96
CA LEU A 21 -9.11 -18.11 19.79
C LEU A 21 -8.12 -18.54 18.68
N GLY A 22 -7.27 -19.53 18.96
CA GLY A 22 -6.23 -20.03 18.07
C GLY A 22 -5.17 -18.99 17.74
N PHE A 23 -4.79 -18.20 18.74
CA PHE A 23 -3.67 -17.25 18.72
C PHE A 23 -2.41 -17.83 19.38
N LEU A 24 -2.58 -18.84 20.23
CA LEU A 24 -1.52 -19.68 20.80
C LEU A 24 -1.90 -21.17 20.65
N GLY A 25 -0.92 -22.05 20.80
CA GLY A 25 -1.07 -23.50 20.61
C GLY A 25 -0.10 -24.06 19.56
N ASP A 26 -0.09 -25.38 19.41
CA ASP A 26 0.85 -26.08 18.52
C ASP A 26 0.44 -25.96 17.04
N ASP A 27 -0.85 -25.78 16.76
CA ASP A 27 -1.41 -25.66 15.41
C ASP A 27 -1.47 -24.20 14.89
N VAL A 28 -0.86 -23.25 15.62
CA VAL A 28 -0.86 -21.83 15.24
C VAL A 28 0.38 -21.50 14.40
N ALA A 29 0.19 -20.73 13.33
CA ALA A 29 1.29 -20.29 12.47
C ALA A 29 2.41 -19.60 13.29
N PRO A 30 3.69 -19.97 13.12
CA PRO A 30 4.78 -19.54 14.00
C PRO A 30 4.91 -18.02 14.20
N HIS A 31 4.63 -17.23 13.16
CA HIS A 31 4.69 -15.77 13.22
C HIS A 31 3.54 -15.16 14.02
N ILE A 32 2.34 -15.78 14.01
CA ILE A 32 1.21 -15.36 14.85
C ILE A 32 1.55 -15.61 16.31
N LYS A 33 2.09 -16.79 16.62
CA LYS A 33 2.55 -17.15 17.98
C LYS A 33 3.62 -16.16 18.48
N THR A 34 4.65 -15.93 17.66
CA THR A 34 5.74 -14.98 17.98
C THR A 34 5.21 -13.55 18.19
N PHE A 35 4.23 -13.12 17.37
CA PHE A 35 3.64 -11.80 17.51
C PHE A 35 2.89 -11.65 18.83
N VAL A 36 2.05 -12.62 19.19
CA VAL A 36 1.27 -12.62 20.44
C VAL A 36 2.21 -12.66 21.66
N GLU A 37 3.26 -13.49 21.63
CA GLU A 37 4.27 -13.55 22.69
C GLU A 37 5.01 -12.22 22.87
N LYS A 38 5.43 -11.56 21.78
CA LYS A 38 6.09 -10.24 21.83
C LYS A 38 5.17 -9.15 22.40
N VAL A 39 3.89 -9.15 22.04
CA VAL A 39 2.90 -8.21 22.57
C VAL A 39 2.72 -8.42 24.08
N ARG A 40 2.66 -9.68 24.54
CA ARG A 40 2.55 -10.00 25.98
C ARG A 40 3.82 -9.70 26.76
N ALA A 41 4.99 -9.90 26.15
CA ALA A 41 6.28 -9.57 26.75
C ALA A 41 6.51 -8.05 26.87
N ASN A 42 5.80 -7.24 26.08
CA ASN A 42 5.96 -5.79 26.06
C ASN A 42 4.62 -5.02 26.13
N PRO A 43 3.90 -5.12 27.25
CA PRO A 43 2.56 -4.54 27.38
C PRO A 43 2.58 -3.01 27.37
N ALA A 44 3.67 -2.37 27.81
CA ALA A 44 3.80 -0.91 27.86
C ALA A 44 3.86 -0.26 26.46
N HIS A 45 4.39 -0.97 25.46
CA HIS A 45 4.58 -0.43 24.11
C HIS A 45 3.59 -0.99 23.10
N LEU A 46 3.14 -2.24 23.27
CA LEU A 46 2.30 -2.94 22.29
C LEU A 46 0.94 -3.37 22.85
N GLY A 47 0.82 -3.48 24.18
CA GLY A 47 -0.37 -4.05 24.81
C GLY A 47 -1.62 -3.18 24.70
N SER A 48 -1.48 -1.85 24.64
CA SER A 48 -2.61 -0.92 24.52
C SER A 48 -3.22 -0.88 23.13
N THR A 49 -2.46 -1.24 22.09
CA THR A 49 -2.82 -1.05 20.68
C THR A 49 -3.27 -2.34 20.01
N VAL A 50 -2.76 -3.49 20.44
CA VAL A 50 -3.02 -4.77 19.77
C VAL A 50 -4.27 -5.45 20.35
N THR A 51 -5.32 -5.49 19.53
CA THR A 51 -6.60 -6.15 19.84
C THR A 51 -6.69 -7.54 19.21
N CYS A 52 -7.65 -8.34 19.65
CA CYS A 52 -7.95 -9.64 19.03
C CYS A 52 -8.30 -9.50 17.55
N LEU A 53 -8.98 -8.41 17.16
CA LEU A 53 -9.27 -8.12 15.75
C LEU A 53 -7.99 -7.95 14.92
N THR A 54 -6.98 -7.29 15.46
CA THR A 54 -5.68 -7.11 14.79
C THR A 54 -5.00 -8.46 14.54
N VAL A 55 -4.99 -9.34 15.55
CA VAL A 55 -4.38 -10.67 15.43
C VAL A 55 -5.18 -11.60 14.52
N ASP A 56 -6.51 -11.57 14.60
CA ASP A 56 -7.38 -12.35 13.72
C ASP A 56 -7.24 -11.92 12.25
N TYR A 57 -7.08 -10.63 11.98
CA TYR A 57 -6.76 -10.14 10.65
C TYR A 57 -5.43 -10.69 10.12
N LEU A 58 -4.37 -10.63 10.96
CA LEU A 58 -3.06 -11.20 10.62
C LEU A 58 -3.17 -12.70 10.34
N LYS A 59 -3.85 -13.46 11.21
CA LYS A 59 -4.10 -14.89 11.04
C LYS A 59 -4.79 -15.21 9.72
N ARG A 60 -5.84 -14.48 9.34
CA ARG A 60 -6.56 -14.67 8.07
C ARG A 60 -5.69 -14.35 6.86
N SER A 61 -4.86 -13.30 6.95
CA SER A 61 -3.91 -12.97 5.88
C SER A 61 -2.88 -14.08 5.65
N SER A 62 -2.56 -14.84 6.70
CA SER A 62 -1.61 -15.97 6.63
C SER A 62 -2.25 -17.28 6.19
N LEU A 63 -3.54 -17.48 6.43
CA LEU A 63 -4.29 -18.62 5.88
C LEU A 63 -4.45 -18.55 4.35
N GLY A 64 -4.25 -17.37 3.74
CA GLY A 64 -4.11 -17.21 2.28
C GLY A 64 -2.81 -17.79 1.71
N GLN A 65 -1.87 -18.25 2.55
CA GLN A 65 -0.66 -18.98 2.17
C GLN A 65 -0.67 -20.34 2.88
N SER A 66 -1.33 -21.34 2.32
CA SER A 66 -1.23 -22.71 2.83
C SER A 66 0.08 -23.36 2.36
N PRO A 67 0.80 -24.11 3.21
CA PRO A 67 1.86 -25.01 2.78
C PRO A 67 1.22 -26.26 2.18
N GLN A 68 1.31 -26.44 0.85
CA GLN A 68 1.01 -27.74 0.24
C GLN A 68 2.25 -28.63 0.32
N GLN A 69 2.23 -29.60 1.22
CA GLN A 69 2.98 -30.84 1.04
C GLN A 69 2.07 -32.02 1.39
N GLY A 70 1.77 -32.83 0.37
CA GLY A 70 1.17 -34.15 0.54
C GLY A 70 -0.01 -34.45 -0.36
N ALA A 71 0.25 -34.64 -1.67
CA ALA A 71 -0.33 -35.70 -2.52
C ALA A 71 -0.20 -35.31 -4.00
N MET A 72 0.35 -36.23 -4.80
CA MET A 72 0.39 -36.15 -6.26
C MET A 72 -1.03 -35.93 -6.82
N GLY A 73 -1.24 -34.75 -7.38
CA GLY A 73 -2.39 -34.40 -8.20
C GLY A 73 -1.98 -33.24 -9.09
N SER A 74 -2.25 -33.34 -10.39
CA SER A 74 -1.89 -32.37 -11.43
C SER A 74 -2.06 -30.90 -10.97
N PRO A 75 -1.13 -30.01 -11.37
CA PRO A 75 -1.18 -28.62 -10.94
C PRO A 75 -2.43 -27.96 -11.49
N THR A 76 -3.37 -27.67 -10.61
CA THR A 76 -4.41 -26.69 -10.90
C THR A 76 -3.67 -25.35 -10.92
N PRO A 77 -3.72 -24.56 -12.01
CA PRO A 77 -3.00 -23.29 -12.07
C PRO A 77 -3.46 -22.40 -10.91
N HIS A 78 -2.51 -21.94 -10.08
CA HIS A 78 -2.79 -20.86 -9.15
C HIS A 78 -3.33 -19.67 -9.95
N PRO A 79 -4.35 -18.95 -9.47
CA PRO A 79 -4.78 -17.73 -10.11
C PRO A 79 -3.60 -16.75 -10.09
N ILE A 80 -3.00 -16.56 -11.27
CA ILE A 80 -1.91 -15.61 -11.51
C ILE A 80 -2.39 -14.24 -11.02
N SER A 81 -1.58 -13.55 -10.22
CA SER A 81 -1.94 -12.22 -9.72
C SER A 81 -2.12 -11.24 -10.89
N GLU A 82 -3.04 -10.28 -10.77
CA GLU A 82 -3.20 -9.23 -11.79
C GLU A 82 -1.87 -8.51 -12.08
N ALA A 83 -1.04 -8.33 -11.05
CA ALA A 83 0.30 -7.77 -11.20
C ALA A 83 1.24 -8.63 -12.05
N GLU A 84 1.16 -9.96 -11.93
CA GLU A 84 1.97 -10.89 -12.73
C GLU A 84 1.50 -10.95 -14.18
N ILE A 85 0.19 -10.87 -14.41
CA ILE A 85 -0.39 -10.75 -15.76
C ILE A 85 0.11 -9.47 -16.41
N LEU A 86 -0.03 -8.33 -15.71
CA LEU A 86 0.41 -7.04 -16.22
C LEU A 86 1.94 -7.00 -16.43
N TYR A 87 2.70 -7.63 -15.54
CA TYR A 87 4.16 -7.72 -15.67
C TYR A 87 4.53 -8.52 -16.90
N SER A 88 3.93 -9.69 -17.11
CA SER A 88 4.19 -10.54 -18.28
C SER A 88 3.88 -9.81 -19.58
N GLN A 89 2.82 -9.00 -19.61
CA GLN A 89 2.48 -8.18 -20.78
C GLN A 89 3.50 -7.06 -21.02
N LEU A 90 3.84 -6.26 -19.99
CA LEU A 90 4.67 -5.07 -20.16
C LEU A 90 6.18 -5.36 -20.24
N SER A 91 6.66 -6.41 -19.58
CA SER A 91 8.09 -6.79 -19.62
C SER A 91 8.53 -7.35 -20.98
N ASN A 92 7.58 -7.84 -21.78
CA ASN A 92 7.84 -8.36 -23.13
C ASN A 92 7.51 -7.33 -24.23
N ASP A 93 7.00 -6.16 -23.87
CA ASP A 93 6.62 -5.09 -24.81
C ASP A 93 7.72 -4.01 -24.83
N PRO A 94 8.54 -3.90 -25.90
CA PRO A 94 9.63 -2.93 -25.97
C PRO A 94 9.12 -1.47 -25.94
N ASP A 95 7.90 -1.21 -26.42
CA ASP A 95 7.30 0.12 -26.36
C ASP A 95 6.87 0.47 -24.94
N ALA A 96 6.58 -0.54 -24.11
CA ALA A 96 6.27 -0.32 -22.70
C ALA A 96 7.53 0.00 -21.86
N LEU A 97 8.70 -0.48 -22.27
CA LEU A 97 9.97 -0.27 -21.57
C LEU A 97 10.64 1.07 -21.93
N THR A 98 10.24 1.69 -23.04
CA THR A 98 10.78 2.97 -23.50
C THR A 98 9.82 4.12 -23.20
N VAL A 99 10.36 5.34 -23.10
CA VAL A 99 9.53 6.54 -22.95
C VAL A 99 9.01 6.94 -24.33
N VAL A 100 7.71 6.82 -24.53
CA VAL A 100 7.03 7.19 -25.77
C VAL A 100 6.20 8.44 -25.55
N SER A 101 6.41 9.46 -26.39
CA SER A 101 5.60 10.70 -26.38
C SER A 101 4.10 10.38 -26.50
N PRO A 102 3.21 11.04 -25.74
CA PRO A 102 3.44 12.23 -24.90
C PRO A 102 3.85 11.90 -23.46
N ASN A 103 4.11 10.65 -23.11
CA ASN A 103 4.50 10.29 -21.75
C ASN A 103 5.94 10.73 -21.46
N LEU A 104 6.21 11.02 -20.19
CA LEU A 104 7.55 11.33 -19.68
C LEU A 104 8.16 10.18 -18.86
N VAL A 105 7.38 9.11 -18.68
CA VAL A 105 7.71 7.91 -17.90
C VAL A 105 7.28 6.71 -18.75
N SER A 106 8.09 5.65 -18.78
CA SER A 106 7.75 4.44 -19.55
C SER A 106 6.47 3.80 -19.01
N LYS A 107 5.70 3.12 -19.86
CA LYS A 107 4.47 2.46 -19.40
C LYS A 107 4.78 1.42 -18.32
N PHE A 108 5.93 0.76 -18.42
CA PHE A 108 6.42 -0.16 -17.41
C PHE A 108 6.65 0.54 -16.06
N GLU A 109 7.41 1.63 -16.03
CA GLU A 109 7.65 2.39 -14.80
C GLU A 109 6.36 2.97 -14.21
N GLN A 110 5.44 3.47 -15.04
CA GLN A 110 4.13 3.97 -14.58
C GLN A 110 3.37 2.93 -13.74
N ASN A 111 3.46 1.64 -14.09
CA ASN A 111 2.71 0.58 -13.42
C ASN A 111 3.50 -0.11 -12.28
N PHE A 112 4.84 -0.04 -12.31
CA PHE A 112 5.68 -0.79 -11.37
C PHE A 112 6.54 0.09 -10.44
N TRP A 113 6.53 1.42 -10.59
CA TRP A 113 7.25 2.31 -9.67
C TRP A 113 6.88 2.07 -8.20
N TYR A 114 5.59 1.84 -7.93
CA TYR A 114 5.04 1.58 -6.61
C TYR A 114 4.80 0.09 -6.32
N HIS A 115 5.48 -0.81 -7.05
CA HIS A 115 5.41 -2.26 -6.82
C HIS A 115 5.61 -2.57 -5.33
N GLY A 116 4.85 -3.51 -4.76
CA GLY A 116 4.93 -3.87 -3.34
C GLY A 116 3.98 -3.13 -2.40
N ILE A 117 3.51 -1.92 -2.75
CA ILE A 117 2.58 -1.16 -1.90
C ILE A 117 1.19 -1.83 -1.86
N SER A 118 0.73 -2.35 -2.99
CA SER A 118 -0.51 -3.12 -3.10
C SER A 118 -0.46 -4.03 -4.32
N SER A 119 -1.45 -4.93 -4.48
CA SER A 119 -1.56 -5.80 -5.65
C SER A 119 -1.76 -5.04 -6.96
N LEU A 120 -2.42 -3.88 -6.90
CA LEU A 120 -2.58 -2.98 -8.03
C LEU A 120 -2.22 -1.56 -7.57
N PRO A 121 -0.92 -1.21 -7.58
CA PRO A 121 -0.50 0.07 -7.08
C PRO A 121 -1.02 1.22 -7.96
N PRO A 122 -1.10 2.45 -7.40
CA PRO A 122 -1.45 3.61 -8.19
C PRO A 122 -0.47 3.79 -9.36
N LYS A 123 -0.93 4.42 -10.44
CA LYS A 123 -0.07 4.70 -11.59
C LYS A 123 0.74 5.96 -11.35
N LEU A 124 2.06 5.87 -11.44
CA LEU A 124 2.93 7.04 -11.46
C LEU A 124 2.63 7.86 -12.73
N ILE A 125 2.52 9.18 -12.58
CA ILE A 125 2.40 10.13 -13.69
C ILE A 125 3.76 10.74 -14.00
N TRP A 126 4.45 11.24 -12.97
CA TRP A 126 5.76 11.88 -13.08
C TRP A 126 6.42 12.06 -11.70
N ARG A 127 7.74 12.15 -11.66
CA ARG A 127 8.54 12.38 -10.44
C ARG A 127 9.73 13.30 -10.69
N SER A 128 10.11 14.08 -9.68
CA SER A 128 11.14 15.11 -9.81
C SER A 128 12.57 14.58 -9.83
N ASP A 129 12.80 13.37 -9.37
CA ASP A 129 14.11 12.71 -9.31
C ASP A 129 14.36 11.77 -10.50
N ILE A 130 13.60 11.91 -11.59
CA ILE A 130 13.65 11.00 -12.74
C ILE A 130 15.05 10.86 -13.35
N GLU A 131 15.84 11.93 -13.34
CA GLU A 131 17.21 11.95 -13.89
C GLU A 131 18.26 11.39 -12.92
N THR A 132 18.05 11.56 -11.61
CA THR A 132 19.02 11.16 -10.57
C THR A 132 18.75 9.77 -10.00
N ASN A 133 17.56 9.23 -10.22
CA ASN A 133 17.10 7.96 -9.69
C ASN A 133 16.38 7.15 -10.79
N PRO A 134 17.09 6.58 -11.78
CA PRO A 134 16.45 5.86 -12.88
C PRO A 134 15.74 4.59 -12.39
N PHE A 135 14.57 4.28 -12.97
CA PHE A 135 13.86 3.04 -12.65
C PHE A 135 14.49 1.85 -13.41
N PRO A 136 14.77 0.71 -12.73
CA PRO A 136 15.40 -0.43 -13.38
C PRO A 136 14.47 -1.05 -14.42
N ILE A 137 14.95 -1.15 -15.66
CA ILE A 137 14.29 -1.88 -16.74
C ILE A 137 14.72 -3.35 -16.63
N PRO A 138 13.78 -4.31 -16.47
CA PRO A 138 14.13 -5.72 -16.37
C PRO A 138 14.67 -6.26 -17.70
N ALA A 139 15.65 -7.15 -17.62
CA ALA A 139 16.04 -7.96 -18.76
C ALA A 139 14.91 -8.94 -19.14
N PRO A 140 14.75 -9.32 -20.42
CA PRO A 140 13.76 -10.29 -20.84
C PRO A 140 13.85 -11.59 -20.02
N GLY A 141 12.70 -12.11 -19.57
CA GLY A 141 12.63 -13.33 -18.74
C GLY A 141 12.97 -13.14 -17.26
N THR A 142 13.20 -11.89 -16.81
CA THR A 142 13.33 -11.58 -15.38
C THR A 142 12.01 -11.87 -14.65
N SER A 143 12.08 -12.40 -13.42
CA SER A 143 10.90 -12.59 -12.57
C SER A 143 10.45 -11.27 -11.95
N LEU A 144 9.14 -11.13 -11.71
CA LEU A 144 8.57 -9.97 -10.99
C LEU A 144 9.22 -9.77 -9.61
N SER A 145 9.69 -10.84 -8.95
CA SER A 145 10.38 -10.77 -7.65
C SER A 145 11.65 -9.92 -7.65
N LYS A 146 12.26 -9.69 -8.82
CA LYS A 146 13.45 -8.85 -8.95
C LYS A 146 13.13 -7.37 -9.16
N ILE A 147 11.85 -7.03 -9.36
CA ILE A 147 11.43 -5.63 -9.38
C ILE A 147 11.44 -5.12 -7.94
N PRO A 148 12.06 -3.96 -7.66
CA PRO A 148 12.13 -3.45 -6.31
C PRO A 148 10.74 -3.26 -5.70
N ALA A 149 10.51 -3.86 -4.54
CA ALA A 149 9.27 -3.74 -3.79
C ALA A 149 9.36 -2.58 -2.80
N LYS A 150 8.40 -1.67 -2.86
CA LYS A 150 8.27 -0.50 -2.00
C LYS A 150 7.28 -0.75 -0.87
N THR A 151 7.66 -0.26 0.31
CA THR A 151 6.75 -0.07 1.44
C THR A 151 6.61 1.42 1.71
N ALA A 152 5.38 1.92 1.73
CA ALA A 152 5.09 3.30 2.09
C ALA A 152 5.19 3.48 3.62
N LEU A 153 6.11 4.34 4.06
CA LEU A 153 6.33 4.67 5.46
C LEU A 153 5.97 6.14 5.72
N GLY A 154 5.42 6.41 6.90
CA GLY A 154 5.16 7.78 7.33
C GLY A 154 6.46 8.57 7.53
N VAL A 155 6.40 9.88 7.27
CA VAL A 155 7.51 10.80 7.51
C VAL A 155 7.41 11.34 8.92
N PHE A 156 8.40 11.03 9.76
CA PHE A 156 8.48 11.49 11.14
C PHE A 156 9.84 12.09 11.43
N ARG A 157 9.88 13.08 12.34
CA ARG A 157 11.11 13.70 12.85
C ARG A 157 12.00 14.30 11.76
N THR A 158 11.42 14.84 10.68
CA THR A 158 12.14 15.59 9.65
C THR A 158 11.84 17.09 9.77
N PRO A 159 12.69 17.98 9.24
CA PRO A 159 12.39 19.42 9.19
C PRO A 159 11.04 19.72 8.51
N LEU A 160 10.66 18.93 7.50
CA LEU A 160 9.37 19.07 6.82
C LEU A 160 8.18 18.92 7.79
N ASN A 161 8.26 18.04 8.80
CA ASN A 161 7.18 17.88 9.77
C ASN A 161 6.90 19.16 10.56
N ALA A 162 7.92 19.98 10.83
CA ALA A 162 7.78 21.20 11.62
C ALA A 162 7.06 22.32 10.85
N VAL A 163 7.18 22.31 9.51
CA VAL A 163 6.62 23.36 8.62
C VAL A 163 5.44 22.87 7.79
N TRP A 164 5.06 21.59 7.89
CA TRP A 164 4.04 20.98 7.02
C TRP A 164 2.68 21.68 7.07
N SER A 165 2.28 22.19 8.24
CA SER A 165 1.02 22.94 8.41
C SER A 165 0.96 24.22 7.57
N ASP A 166 2.11 24.80 7.23
CA ASP A 166 2.22 26.03 6.46
C ASP A 166 2.54 25.73 4.98
N VAL A 167 3.38 24.73 4.73
CA VAL A 167 3.78 24.27 3.39
C VAL A 167 2.62 23.63 2.64
N ALA A 168 1.88 22.70 3.26
CA ALA A 168 0.87 21.92 2.56
C ALA A 168 -0.26 22.80 1.96
N PRO A 169 -0.79 23.82 2.67
CA PRO A 169 -1.75 24.76 2.08
C PRO A 169 -1.18 25.55 0.89
N ARG A 170 0.10 25.97 0.94
CA ARG A 170 0.76 26.68 -0.17
C ARG A 170 0.88 25.78 -1.39
N ILE A 171 1.25 24.51 -1.20
CA ILE A 171 1.30 23.51 -2.27
C ILE A 171 -0.10 23.32 -2.87
N LEU A 172 -1.13 23.10 -2.05
CA LEU A 172 -2.50 22.97 -2.53
C LEU A 172 -2.99 24.21 -3.29
N ALA A 173 -2.63 25.42 -2.84
CA ALA A 173 -2.95 26.65 -3.54
C ALA A 173 -2.28 26.72 -4.92
N SER A 174 -1.00 26.34 -5.03
CA SER A 174 -0.28 26.25 -6.30
C SER A 174 -0.93 25.25 -7.26
N ILE A 175 -1.25 24.05 -6.77
CA ILE A 175 -1.94 22.99 -7.52
C ILE A 175 -3.30 23.48 -8.04
N LYS A 176 -4.08 24.15 -7.18
CA LYS A 176 -5.39 24.70 -7.52
C LYS A 176 -5.29 25.85 -8.53
N ALA A 177 -4.29 26.72 -8.41
CA ALA A 177 -4.07 27.83 -9.35
C ALA A 177 -3.81 27.33 -10.77
N ARG A 178 -3.22 26.14 -10.91
CA ARG A 178 -2.99 25.46 -12.20
C ARG A 178 -4.18 24.60 -12.66
N GLY A 179 -5.28 24.60 -11.92
CA GLY A 179 -6.52 23.90 -12.30
C GLY A 179 -6.51 22.39 -12.08
N PHE A 180 -5.52 21.84 -11.38
CA PHE A 180 -5.47 20.41 -11.12
C PHE A 180 -6.48 19.97 -10.07
N LYS A 181 -7.09 18.80 -10.30
CA LYS A 181 -7.99 18.14 -9.36
C LYS A 181 -7.17 17.21 -8.47
N CYS A 182 -6.63 17.77 -7.39
CA CYS A 182 -5.95 17.02 -6.34
C CYS A 182 -6.95 16.23 -5.52
N SER A 183 -6.65 14.94 -5.31
CA SER A 183 -7.46 14.03 -4.50
C SER A 183 -6.80 13.73 -3.15
N ALA A 184 -5.47 13.76 -3.07
CA ALA A 184 -4.71 13.65 -1.82
C ALA A 184 -3.34 14.33 -1.91
N LEU A 185 -2.88 14.85 -0.78
CA LEU A 185 -1.53 15.39 -0.58
C LEU A 185 -0.96 14.79 0.71
N GLN A 186 0.13 14.04 0.60
CA GLN A 186 0.75 13.33 1.73
C GLN A 186 2.27 13.45 1.71
N THR A 187 2.89 13.18 2.85
CA THR A 187 4.34 12.98 2.95
C THR A 187 4.62 11.51 3.23
N VAL A 188 5.52 10.91 2.45
CA VAL A 188 5.87 9.49 2.55
C VAL A 188 7.38 9.31 2.41
N ARG A 189 7.92 8.23 2.96
CA ARG A 189 9.22 7.67 2.57
C ARG A 189 8.98 6.26 2.04
N PHE A 190 9.63 5.92 0.95
CA PHE A 190 9.56 4.56 0.44
C PHE A 190 10.77 3.77 0.94
N SER A 191 10.50 2.70 1.66
CA SER A 191 11.49 1.66 1.89
C SER A 191 11.49 0.74 0.68
N THR A 192 12.64 0.48 0.08
CA THR A 192 12.77 -0.33 -1.14
C THR A 192 13.57 -1.58 -0.84
N ALA A 193 12.94 -2.75 -1.02
CA ALA A 193 13.55 -4.06 -0.90
C ALA A 193 13.71 -4.68 -2.29
N GLU A 194 14.89 -5.24 -2.56
CA GLU A 194 15.18 -6.00 -3.78
C GLU A 194 15.81 -7.33 -3.39
N GLU A 195 15.51 -8.38 -4.14
CA GLU A 195 16.04 -9.71 -3.88
C GLU A 195 17.58 -9.71 -3.82
N GLY A 196 18.13 -10.11 -2.67
CA GLY A 196 19.58 -10.15 -2.44
C GLY A 196 20.24 -8.81 -2.11
N LYS A 197 19.47 -7.73 -1.89
CA LYS A 197 19.99 -6.43 -1.45
C LYS A 197 19.40 -6.03 -0.09
N GLU A 198 20.16 -5.25 0.67
CA GLU A 198 19.64 -4.63 1.89
C GLU A 198 18.52 -3.65 1.55
N GLU A 199 17.55 -3.57 2.44
CA GLU A 199 16.45 -2.62 2.33
C GLU A 199 16.98 -1.18 2.44
N THR A 200 16.61 -0.34 1.48
CA THR A 200 17.06 1.05 1.41
C THR A 200 15.92 2.01 1.67
N LEU A 201 16.15 3.00 2.53
CA LEU A 201 15.17 4.04 2.83
C LEU A 201 15.37 5.23 1.88
N GLY A 202 14.35 5.52 1.08
CA GLY A 202 14.34 6.65 0.14
C GLY A 202 14.21 8.02 0.80
N PRO A 203 14.30 9.09 -0.01
CA PRO A 203 14.14 10.47 0.44
C PRO A 203 12.71 10.75 0.93
N VAL A 204 12.51 11.91 1.54
CA VAL A 204 11.15 12.41 1.81
C VAL A 204 10.46 12.69 0.48
N VAL A 205 9.26 12.14 0.30
CA VAL A 205 8.45 12.34 -0.89
C VAL A 205 7.19 13.12 -0.53
N VAL A 206 6.95 14.22 -1.23
CA VAL A 206 5.65 14.86 -1.32
C VAL A 206 4.84 14.10 -2.37
N TRP A 207 3.91 13.28 -1.90
CA TRP A 207 3.17 12.32 -2.71
C TRP A 207 1.77 12.86 -3.02
N ILE A 208 1.56 13.18 -4.30
CA ILE A 208 0.41 13.95 -4.76
C ILE A 208 -0.48 13.08 -5.64
N ALA A 209 -1.69 12.81 -5.16
CA ALA A 209 -2.70 12.13 -5.94
C ALA A 209 -3.53 13.14 -6.73
N VAL A 210 -3.69 12.89 -8.03
CA VAL A 210 -4.61 13.64 -8.89
C VAL A 210 -5.66 12.71 -9.46
N HIS A 211 -6.83 13.26 -9.78
CA HIS A 211 -7.91 12.49 -10.38
C HIS A 211 -7.44 11.84 -11.70
N PRO A 212 -7.72 10.54 -11.91
CA PRO A 212 -7.32 9.86 -13.13
C PRO A 212 -7.81 10.58 -14.39
N ASN A 213 -6.99 10.61 -15.43
CA ASN A 213 -7.31 11.25 -16.72
C ASN A 213 -7.65 12.75 -16.65
N THR A 214 -7.24 13.48 -15.59
CA THR A 214 -7.49 14.93 -15.47
C THR A 214 -6.28 15.81 -15.70
N THR A 215 -5.08 15.22 -15.84
CA THR A 215 -3.83 15.93 -16.10
C THR A 215 -2.89 15.06 -16.94
N SER A 216 -1.81 15.65 -17.43
CA SER A 216 -0.76 14.96 -18.20
C SER A 216 0.58 15.04 -17.48
N ALA A 217 1.51 14.13 -17.82
CA ALA A 217 2.87 14.14 -17.29
C ALA A 217 3.60 15.48 -17.53
N TRP A 218 3.40 16.10 -18.68
CA TRP A 218 3.94 17.43 -19.01
C TRP A 218 3.40 18.51 -18.06
N ALA A 219 2.09 18.53 -17.84
CA ALA A 219 1.47 19.54 -17.00
C ALA A 219 1.95 19.45 -15.54
N VAL A 220 2.07 18.24 -14.99
CA VAL A 220 2.58 18.06 -13.60
C VAL A 220 4.08 18.31 -13.49
N ARG A 221 4.87 17.98 -14.52
CA ARG A 221 6.28 18.38 -14.59
C ARG A 221 6.42 19.90 -14.53
N ASP A 222 5.69 20.62 -15.38
CA ASP A 222 5.77 22.09 -15.47
C ASP A 222 5.24 22.81 -14.22
N ALA A 223 4.46 22.12 -13.40
CA ALA A 223 3.98 22.60 -12.11
C ALA A 223 4.91 22.30 -10.94
N THR A 224 5.77 21.28 -11.07
CA THR A 224 6.61 20.84 -9.96
C THR A 224 7.63 21.90 -9.50
N PRO A 225 8.26 22.71 -10.36
CA PRO A 225 9.15 23.78 -9.91
C PRO A 225 8.53 24.72 -8.87
N ASP A 226 7.24 25.05 -8.98
CA ASP A 226 6.57 25.91 -8.00
C ASP A 226 6.47 25.22 -6.63
N ILE A 227 6.24 23.90 -6.61
CA ILE A 227 6.17 23.10 -5.39
C ILE A 227 7.56 22.98 -4.76
N LEU A 228 8.58 22.73 -5.57
CA LEU A 228 9.97 22.68 -5.11
C LEU A 228 10.42 24.03 -4.56
N GLN A 229 9.99 25.14 -5.16
CA GLN A 229 10.29 26.48 -4.63
C GLN A 229 9.61 26.71 -3.27
N ILE A 230 8.34 26.31 -3.10
CA ILE A 230 7.65 26.39 -1.80
C ILE A 230 8.40 25.60 -0.72
N LEU A 231 8.92 24.43 -1.06
CA LEU A 231 9.73 23.62 -0.14
C LEU A 231 11.09 24.28 0.16
N ALA A 232 11.75 24.82 -0.86
CA ALA A 232 13.03 25.50 -0.73
C ALA A 232 12.97 26.78 0.11
N ASP A 233 11.86 27.53 0.04
CA ASP A 233 11.62 28.71 0.89
C ASP A 233 11.66 28.37 2.39
N GLU A 234 11.25 27.14 2.74
CA GLU A 234 11.30 26.58 4.10
C GLU A 234 12.56 25.73 4.35
N GLN A 235 13.58 25.88 3.50
CA GLN A 235 14.87 25.17 3.56
C GLN A 235 14.75 23.63 3.43
N ILE A 236 13.67 23.14 2.82
CA ILE A 236 13.49 21.72 2.49
C ILE A 236 13.98 21.48 1.06
N THR A 237 15.23 21.03 0.92
CA THR A 237 15.90 20.87 -0.38
C THR A 237 16.11 19.42 -0.81
N ASP A 238 15.88 18.47 0.09
CA ASP A 238 16.11 17.02 -0.11
C ASP A 238 14.81 16.24 -0.39
N ALA A 239 13.68 16.93 -0.56
CA ALA A 239 12.40 16.32 -0.84
C ALA A 239 12.19 16.08 -2.36
N VAL A 240 11.57 14.95 -2.68
CA VAL A 240 11.13 14.59 -4.03
C VAL A 240 9.64 14.83 -4.16
N VAL A 241 9.18 15.29 -5.32
CA VAL A 241 7.75 15.43 -5.63
C VAL A 241 7.35 14.32 -6.59
N GLU A 242 6.37 13.52 -6.19
CA GLU A 242 5.83 12.43 -7.01
C GLU A 242 4.33 12.61 -7.23
N TRP A 243 3.91 12.47 -8.48
CA TRP A 243 2.51 12.59 -8.90
C TRP A 243 1.98 11.24 -9.35
N TYR A 244 0.79 10.88 -8.88
CA TYR A 244 0.16 9.62 -9.26
C TYR A 244 -1.34 9.76 -9.49
N GLU A 245 -1.90 8.85 -10.28
CA GLU A 245 -3.35 8.75 -10.43
C GLU A 245 -3.95 8.10 -9.20
N GLY A 246 -4.82 8.85 -8.52
CA GLY A 246 -5.52 8.37 -7.33
C GLY A 246 -6.90 9.01 -7.23
N MET A 247 -7.89 8.19 -6.90
CA MET A 247 -9.24 8.66 -6.61
C MET A 247 -9.56 8.37 -5.15
N VAL A 248 -10.07 9.37 -4.43
CA VAL A 248 -10.67 9.14 -3.12
C VAL A 248 -12.02 8.48 -3.34
N GLN A 249 -12.13 7.20 -2.99
CA GLN A 249 -13.43 6.56 -2.80
C GLN A 249 -13.91 6.85 -1.38
N ARG A 250 -15.13 7.37 -1.22
CA ARG A 250 -15.70 7.48 0.12
C ARG A 250 -16.00 6.07 0.60
N LEU A 251 -15.73 5.79 1.87
CA LEU A 251 -15.97 4.48 2.46
C LEU A 251 -17.44 4.01 2.33
N VAL A 252 -18.39 4.94 2.19
CA VAL A 252 -19.83 4.67 1.97
C VAL A 252 -20.18 4.28 0.54
N ASP A 253 -19.27 4.52 -0.41
CA ASP A 253 -19.46 4.22 -1.84
C ASP A 253 -18.90 2.84 -2.21
N LEU A 254 -18.21 2.18 -1.28
CA LEU A 254 -17.84 0.77 -1.44
C LEU A 254 -19.12 -0.06 -1.33
N PRO A 255 -19.36 -1.02 -2.25
CA PRO A 255 -20.48 -1.94 -2.10
C PRO A 255 -20.38 -2.56 -0.70
N PRO A 256 -21.49 -2.61 0.06
CA PRO A 256 -21.48 -3.22 1.37
C PRO A 256 -20.84 -4.59 1.21
N ARG A 257 -19.75 -4.83 1.98
CA ARG A 257 -19.15 -6.16 2.07
C ARG A 257 -20.32 -7.12 2.25
N ARG A 258 -20.49 -8.03 1.29
CA ARG A 258 -21.58 -9.00 1.23
C ARG A 258 -21.62 -9.70 2.59
N GLY A 259 -22.44 -9.17 3.50
CA GLY A 259 -22.85 -9.89 4.67
C GLY A 259 -23.56 -11.10 4.12
N GLU A 260 -23.15 -12.28 4.59
CA GLU A 260 -23.82 -13.53 4.26
C GLU A 260 -25.33 -13.30 4.28
N ASP A 261 -25.95 -13.56 3.14
CA ASP A 261 -27.39 -13.57 2.95
C ASP A 261 -27.98 -14.52 4.00
N ASN A 262 -28.54 -13.95 5.07
CA ASN A 262 -29.55 -14.65 5.86
C ASN A 262 -30.83 -14.70 5.03
N THR A 263 -30.86 -15.64 4.08
CA THR A 263 -32.07 -16.22 3.50
C THR A 263 -32.65 -17.15 4.59
N SER A 264 -33.90 -17.10 5.05
CA SER A 264 -35.14 -16.49 4.57
C SER A 264 -36.18 -16.39 5.72
N PRO A 265 -37.30 -15.67 5.49
CA PRO A 265 -38.46 -15.57 6.38
C PRO A 265 -39.54 -16.65 6.09
N GLY A 266 -40.38 -16.94 7.09
CA GLY A 266 -41.63 -17.71 6.96
C GLY A 266 -41.89 -18.61 8.18
N SER A 267 -42.83 -18.30 9.08
CA SER A 267 -44.27 -18.56 8.94
C SER A 267 -45.02 -17.75 10.03
N ALA A 268 -46.04 -16.92 9.72
CA ALA A 268 -47.48 -17.26 9.72
C ALA A 268 -47.94 -17.99 11.01
N SER A 269 -48.97 -17.63 11.78
CA SER A 269 -50.19 -16.83 11.55
C SER A 269 -50.88 -16.50 12.89
N THR A 270 -51.80 -15.54 12.77
CA THR A 270 -52.89 -15.01 13.61
C THR A 270 -53.66 -15.96 14.56
N LEU A 271 -54.33 -15.31 15.54
CA LEU A 271 -55.58 -15.60 16.29
C LEU A 271 -55.33 -15.94 17.78
N ALA A 272 -55.95 -15.29 18.77
CA ALA A 272 -57.14 -14.43 18.83
C ALA A 272 -56.97 -13.29 19.85
#